data_AF-A0A0N8PSH8-F1
#
_entry.id   AF-A0A0N8PSH8-F1
#
_cell.length_a   1.000
_cell.length_b   1.000
_cell.length_c   1.000
_cell.angle_alpha   90.00
_cell.angle_beta   90.00
_cell.angle_gamma   90.00
#
_symmetry.space_group_name_H-M   'P 1'
#
loop_
_entity.id
_entity.type
_entity.pdbx_description
1 polymer ?
#
loop_
_entity_poly.entity_id
_entity_poly.type
_entity_poly.pdbx_seq_one_letter_code
_entity_poly.pdbx_strand_id
1 'polypeptide(L)'
;MLGGAQPVSLAARAAIERYGPKDGAVVVGFRPEAVLLRNDGPLAAEVYASDLHGAYTMLHLALSDGTVVHARSARELSYPIGTALRFDLDPEQVRFFDAQSERSISLQ
;
A
#
# COMPACT_ATOMS: atom_id res chain seq x y z
N MET A 1 5.41 -1.35 -15.51
CA MET A 1 5.72 -0.12 -14.74
C MET A 1 4.49 0.19 -13.90
N LEU A 2 4.62 0.18 -12.58
CA LEU A 2 3.52 0.47 -11.65
C LEU A 2 3.19 1.96 -11.73
N GLY A 3 2.02 2.29 -12.29
CA GLY A 3 1.55 3.65 -12.55
C GLY A 3 0.98 4.34 -11.31
N GLY A 4 1.80 4.50 -10.28
CA GLY A 4 1.50 5.30 -9.10
C GLY A 4 2.80 5.64 -8.40
N ALA A 5 3.34 6.83 -8.63
CA ALA A 5 4.48 7.31 -7.86
C ALA A 5 4.02 7.51 -6.41
N GLN A 6 4.34 6.55 -5.54
CA GLN A 6 4.18 6.73 -4.11
C GLN A 6 5.26 7.72 -3.64
N PRO A 7 4.89 8.85 -3.02
CA PRO A 7 5.88 9.71 -2.41
C PRO A 7 6.56 8.96 -1.26
N VAL A 8 7.81 8.55 -1.47
CA VAL A 8 8.65 7.95 -0.43
C VAL A 8 9.37 9.05 0.36
N SER A 9 9.59 8.83 1.65
CA SER A 9 10.39 9.75 2.47
C SER A 9 11.84 9.84 1.96
N LEU A 10 12.54 10.95 2.27
CA LEU A 10 13.95 11.11 1.89
C LEU A 10 14.85 10.02 2.50
N ALA A 11 14.55 9.61 3.72
CA ALA A 11 15.25 8.51 4.39
C ALA A 11 15.03 7.17 3.66
N ALA A 12 13.78 6.89 3.26
CA ALA A 12 13.46 5.71 2.45
C ALA A 12 14.22 5.70 1.13
N ARG A 13 14.23 6.83 0.42
CA ARG A 13 14.96 6.97 -0.83
C ARG A 13 16.46 6.73 -0.66
N ALA A 14 17.08 7.36 0.34
CA ALA A 14 18.50 7.17 0.62
C ALA A 14 18.85 5.73 1.00
N ALA A 15 17.98 5.04 1.75
CA ALA A 15 18.17 3.64 2.11
C ALA A 15 18.05 2.70 0.91
N ILE A 16 17.08 2.94 0.01
CA ILE A 16 16.91 2.17 -1.22
C ILE A 16 18.12 2.38 -2.14
N GLU A 17 18.59 3.62 -2.31
CA GLU A 17 19.77 3.93 -3.12
C GLU A 17 21.05 3.26 -2.57
N ARG A 18 21.14 3.10 -1.24
CA ARG A 18 22.32 2.53 -0.58
C ARG A 18 22.31 1.01 -0.47
N TYR A 19 21.15 0.41 -0.21
CA TYR A 19 21.03 -1.00 0.17
C TYR A 19 20.06 -1.80 -0.71
N GLY A 20 19.29 -1.12 -1.57
CA GLY A 20 18.40 -1.76 -2.52
C GLY A 20 19.13 -2.26 -3.77
N PRO A 21 18.39 -2.91 -4.68
CA PRO A 21 18.97 -3.46 -5.90
C PRO A 21 19.33 -2.35 -6.89
N LYS A 22 20.27 -2.64 -7.79
CA LYS A 22 20.82 -1.66 -8.74
C LYS A 22 19.79 -1.10 -9.73
N ASP A 23 18.72 -1.84 -10.01
CA ASP A 23 17.61 -1.40 -10.85
C ASP A 23 16.57 -0.58 -10.08
N GLY A 24 16.72 -0.42 -8.76
CA GLY A 24 15.81 0.29 -7.88
C GLY A 24 14.48 -0.43 -7.64
N ALA A 25 14.32 -1.67 -8.11
CA ALA A 25 13.09 -2.43 -7.93
C ALA A 25 12.96 -2.90 -6.46
N VAL A 26 11.93 -2.43 -5.77
CA VAL A 26 11.68 -2.81 -4.38
C VAL A 26 10.27 -3.36 -4.23
N VAL A 27 10.10 -4.27 -3.27
CA VAL A 27 8.78 -4.66 -2.79
C VAL A 27 8.40 -3.72 -1.65
N VAL A 28 7.19 -3.18 -1.72
CA VAL A 28 6.62 -2.30 -0.71
C VAL A 28 5.71 -3.13 0.19
N GLY A 29 6.06 -3.25 1.46
CA GLY A 29 5.24 -3.92 2.48
C GLY A 29 4.61 -2.89 3.41
N PHE A 30 3.33 -3.05 3.70
CA PHE A 30 2.59 -2.21 4.66
C PHE A 30 1.52 -3.04 5.36
N ARG A 31 1.10 -2.60 6.54
CA ARG A 31 -0.04 -3.20 7.26
C ARG A 31 -1.35 -2.55 6.79
N PRO A 32 -2.52 -3.23 6.89
CA PRO A 32 -3.78 -2.67 6.40
C PRO A 32 -4.17 -1.30 6.99
N GLU A 33 -3.75 -1.01 8.22
CA GLU A 33 -3.94 0.27 8.91
C GLU A 33 -3.07 1.43 8.36
N ALA A 34 -2.06 1.13 7.55
CA ALA A 34 -1.26 2.14 6.86
C ALA A 34 -1.99 2.72 5.63
N VAL A 35 -3.10 2.12 5.20
CA VAL A 35 -3.88 2.60 4.07
C VAL A 35 -4.70 3.82 4.48
N LEU A 36 -4.50 4.91 3.74
CA LEU A 36 -5.23 6.16 3.89
C LEU A 36 -6.23 6.31 2.73
N LEU A 37 -7.49 5.95 2.97
CA LEU A 37 -8.55 6.15 1.96
C LEU A 37 -8.73 7.64 1.66
N ARG A 38 -8.54 8.02 0.39
CA ARG A 38 -8.48 9.42 -0.05
C ARG A 38 -8.93 9.54 -1.49
N ASN A 39 -9.91 10.39 -1.77
CA ASN A 39 -10.39 10.62 -3.14
C ASN A 39 -9.32 11.20 -4.08
N ASP A 40 -8.28 11.83 -3.54
CA ASP A 40 -7.12 12.37 -4.26
C ASP A 40 -5.88 11.47 -4.16
N GLY A 41 -6.00 10.28 -3.54
CA GLY A 41 -4.89 9.37 -3.34
C GLY A 41 -4.27 8.91 -4.66
N PRO A 42 -2.95 8.69 -4.74
CA PRO A 42 -2.26 8.32 -5.98
C PRO A 42 -2.57 6.89 -6.43
N LEU A 43 -2.96 5.99 -5.53
CA LEU A 43 -3.26 4.59 -5.83
C LEU A 43 -4.75 4.42 -6.11
N ALA A 44 -5.10 3.75 -7.20
CA ALA A 44 -6.47 3.41 -7.57
C ALA A 44 -6.71 1.92 -7.38
N ALA A 45 -7.88 1.57 -6.85
CA ALA A 45 -8.31 0.20 -6.68
C ALA A 45 -9.83 0.06 -6.78
N GLU A 46 -10.29 -1.17 -6.87
CA GLU A 46 -11.70 -1.54 -6.79
C GLU A 46 -11.94 -2.40 -5.55
N VAL A 47 -13.06 -2.19 -4.86
CA VAL A 47 -13.46 -3.04 -3.74
C VAL A 47 -13.84 -4.42 -4.29
N TYR A 48 -13.03 -5.42 -3.95
CA TYR A 48 -13.28 -6.82 -4.30
C TYR A 48 -14.16 -7.53 -3.26
N ALA A 49 -13.94 -7.23 -1.98
CA ALA A 49 -14.72 -7.76 -0.87
C ALA A 49 -14.61 -6.86 0.37
N SER A 50 -15.49 -7.06 1.35
CA SER A 50 -15.37 -6.42 2.65
C SER A 50 -15.86 -7.34 3.77
N ASP A 51 -15.15 -7.31 4.91
CA ASP A 51 -15.44 -8.11 6.10
C ASP A 51 -15.57 -7.21 7.33
N LEU A 52 -16.65 -7.36 8.08
CA LEU A 52 -16.84 -6.64 9.36
C LEU A 52 -16.12 -7.38 10.49
N HIS A 53 -15.07 -6.77 11.05
CA HIS A 53 -14.28 -7.29 12.16
C HIS A 53 -14.59 -6.58 13.48
N GLY A 54 -15.87 -6.53 13.85
CA GLY A 54 -16.35 -5.94 15.10
C GLY A 54 -16.20 -4.42 15.13
N ALA A 55 -14.99 -3.92 15.38
CA ALA A 55 -14.65 -2.50 15.54
C ALA A 55 -14.19 -1.80 14.24
N TYR A 56 -13.93 -2.54 13.17
CA TYR A 56 -13.51 -2.00 11.88
C TYR A 56 -14.01 -2.89 10.73
N THR A 57 -13.99 -2.33 9.53
CA THR A 57 -14.22 -3.09 8.29
C THR A 57 -12.87 -3.33 7.62
N MET A 58 -12.60 -4.57 7.21
CA MET A 58 -11.49 -4.91 6.34
C MET A 58 -11.97 -4.82 4.90
N LEU A 59 -11.31 -4.00 4.10
CA LEU A 59 -11.55 -3.90 2.66
C LEU A 59 -10.47 -4.71 1.93
N HIS A 60 -10.92 -5.54 0.99
CA HIS A 60 -10.06 -6.20 0.02
C HIS A 60 -10.09 -5.37 -1.26
N LEU A 61 -8.97 -4.76 -1.62
CA LEU A 61 -8.86 -3.81 -2.72
C LEU A 61 -8.05 -4.42 -3.84
N ALA A 62 -8.66 -4.58 -5.01
CA ALA A 62 -8.00 -5.07 -6.22
C ALA A 62 -7.35 -3.90 -6.98
N LEU A 63 -6.05 -3.99 -7.20
CA LEU A 63 -5.30 -3.11 -8.09
C LEU A 63 -5.48 -3.53 -9.56
N SER A 64 -5.13 -2.64 -10.49
CA SER A 64 -5.29 -2.88 -11.93
C SER A 64 -4.45 -4.05 -12.48
N ASP A 65 -3.42 -4.49 -11.76
CA ASP A 65 -2.57 -5.63 -12.11
C ASP A 65 -3.02 -6.96 -11.49
N GLY A 66 -4.17 -6.96 -10.78
CA GLY A 66 -4.71 -8.12 -10.09
C GLY A 66 -4.15 -8.35 -8.69
N THR A 67 -3.22 -7.51 -8.23
CA THR A 67 -2.76 -7.54 -6.83
C THR A 67 -3.91 -7.15 -5.91
N VAL A 68 -4.16 -7.96 -4.88
CA VAL A 68 -5.12 -7.62 -3.82
C VAL A 68 -4.36 -7.11 -2.60
N VAL A 69 -4.70 -5.90 -2.16
CA VAL A 69 -4.20 -5.30 -0.93
C VAL A 69 -5.34 -5.14 0.07
N HIS A 70 -4.97 -5.08 1.34
CA HIS A 70 -5.94 -4.97 2.44
C HIS A 70 -5.89 -3.57 3.02
N ALA A 71 -7.06 -3.00 3.31
CA ALA A 71 -7.19 -1.70 3.96
C ALA A 71 -8.16 -1.80 5.14
N ARG A 72 -7.79 -1.21 6.28
CA ARG A 72 -8.71 -1.07 7.41
C ARG A 72 -9.48 0.24 7.28
N SER A 73 -10.81 0.19 7.34
CA SER A 73 -11.67 1.36 7.42
C SER A 73 -12.47 1.41 8.72
N ALA A 74 -13.02 2.58 9.04
CA ALA A 74 -13.96 2.71 10.14
C ALA A 74 -15.15 1.77 9.94
N ARG A 75 -15.73 1.31 11.04
CA ARG A 75 -16.82 0.32 11.08
C ARG A 75 -18.05 0.77 10.28
N GLU A 76 -18.34 2.06 10.34
CA GLU A 76 -19.52 2.68 9.73
C GLU A 76 -19.34 2.84 8.21
N LEU A 77 -18.11 2.73 7.70
CA LEU A 77 -17.82 2.80 6.29
C LEU A 77 -18.04 1.42 5.65
N SER A 78 -18.99 1.37 4.73
CA SER A 78 -19.28 0.22 3.90
C SER A 78 -19.21 0.64 2.44
N TYR A 79 -18.40 -0.08 1.66
CA TYR A 79 -18.27 0.11 0.23
C TYR A 79 -18.76 -1.15 -0.47
N PRO A 80 -19.74 -1.06 -1.39
CA PRO A 80 -20.14 -2.19 -2.20
C PRO A 80 -18.98 -2.77 -3.01
N ILE A 81 -19.04 -4.06 -3.31
CA ILE A 81 -18.15 -4.68 -4.31
C ILE A 81 -18.29 -3.92 -5.62
N GLY A 82 -17.17 -3.69 -6.32
CA GLY A 82 -17.12 -2.89 -7.54
C GLY A 82 -16.92 -1.39 -7.31
N THR A 83 -16.91 -0.93 -6.06
CA THR A 83 -16.67 0.50 -5.78
C THR A 83 -15.24 0.88 -6.12
N ALA A 84 -15.07 1.83 -7.03
CA ALA A 84 -13.78 2.43 -7.31
C ALA A 84 -13.35 3.33 -6.14
N LEU A 85 -12.18 3.06 -5.57
CA LEU A 85 -11.59 3.81 -4.48
C LEU A 85 -10.20 4.32 -4.87
N ARG A 86 -9.79 5.38 -4.20
CA ARG A 86 -8.42 5.89 -4.23
C ARG A 86 -7.86 5.92 -2.82
N PHE A 87 -6.56 5.69 -2.71
CA PHE A 87 -5.88 5.68 -1.43
C PHE A 87 -4.42 6.10 -1.55
N ASP A 88 -3.83 6.37 -0.40
CA ASP A 88 -2.40 6.57 -0.22
C ASP A 88 -1.89 5.66 0.90
N LEU A 89 -0.57 5.60 1.08
CA LEU A 89 0.04 4.89 2.20
C LEU A 89 0.66 5.87 3.19
N ASP A 90 0.51 5.60 4.48
CA ASP A 90 1.27 6.31 5.52
C ASP A 90 2.77 5.98 5.36
N PRO A 91 3.62 6.95 4.97
CA PRO A 91 5.02 6.68 4.65
C PRO A 91 5.83 6.17 5.85
N GLU A 92 5.42 6.47 7.09
CA GLU A 92 6.09 5.99 8.31
C GLU A 92 5.78 4.51 8.60
N GLN A 93 4.68 4.00 8.04
CA GLN A 93 4.22 2.61 8.21
C GLN A 93 4.56 1.70 7.02
N VAL A 94 5.29 2.22 6.05
CA VAL A 94 5.80 1.45 4.91
C VAL A 94 7.15 0.81 5.26
N ARG A 95 7.40 -0.37 4.69
CA ARG A 95 8.67 -1.09 4.70
C ARG A 95 9.08 -1.43 3.28
N PHE A 96 10.38 -1.46 3.02
CA PHE A 96 10.94 -1.75 1.71
C PHE A 96 11.78 -3.02 1.79
N PHE A 97 11.68 -3.83 0.75
CA PHE A 97 12.41 -5.08 0.60
C PHE A 97 13.07 -5.12 -0.77
N ASP A 98 14.26 -5.72 -0.84
CA ASP A 98 14.93 -5.98 -2.11
C ASP A 98 14.11 -6.98 -2.93
N ALA A 99 13.79 -6.65 -4.19
CA ALA A 99 12.89 -7.46 -5.01
C ALA A 99 13.47 -8.81 -5.47
N GLN A 100 14.79 -9.02 -5.35
CA GLN A 100 15.45 -10.26 -5.76
C GLN A 100 15.73 -11.19 -4.58
N SER A 101 16.16 -10.61 -3.46
CA SER A 101 16.59 -11.34 -2.27
C SER A 101 15.57 -11.33 -1.13
N GLU A 102 14.51 -10.54 -1.25
CA GLU A 102 13.46 -10.33 -0.24
C GLU A 102 13.97 -9.80 1.11
N ARG A 103 15.23 -9.38 1.17
CA ARG A 103 15.83 -8.84 2.39
C ARG A 103 15.24 -7.46 2.69
N SER A 104 14.97 -7.22 3.96
CA SER A 104 14.52 -5.90 4.43
C SER A 104 15.59 -4.85 4.18
N ILE A 105 15.18 -3.71 3.63
CA ILE A 105 15.99 -2.51 3.49
C ILE A 105 15.78 -1.70 4.78
N SER A 106 16.83 -1.58 5.58
CA SER A 106 16.79 -0.82 6.84
C SER A 106 16.83 0.68 6.56
N LEU A 107 15.91 1.43 7.19
CA LEU A 107 15.86 2.89 7.12
C LEU A 107 16.71 3.59 8.20
N GLN A 108 17.44 2.81 9.01
CA GLN A 108 18.30 3.28 10.12
C GLN A 108 19.77 3.39 9.72
#